data_AF-A0A815CR16-F1
#
_entry.id   AF-A0A815CR16-F1
#
_cell.length_a   1.000
_cell.length_b   1.000
_cell.length_c   1.000
_cell.angle_alpha   90.00
_cell.angle_beta   90.00
_cell.angle_gamma   90.00
#
_symmetry.space_group_name_H-M   'P 1'
#
loop_
_entity.id
_entity.type
_entity.pdbx_description
1 polymer ?
#
loop_
_entity_poly.entity_id
_entity_poly.type
_entity_poly.pdbx_seq_one_letter_code
_entity_poly.pdbx_strand_id
1 'polypeptide(L)'
;MSSSTPKPITLEGSCHCQRVKYSVDSYTPYPFMICHCLADTKTAGVFNCNIMGEYPTLKIKQGKEFIKIYQVKLCDTESGSEEKSSTKLSNHKRHFCSECASYLWAHCDDYPQWVYPFASSIDTPLPIPDEYIHIMTDFKLNHVEVPKGKNIQSYPRYPDGGSIEEWHKEHGLYGTYTIKK
;
A
#
# COMPACT_ATOMS: atom_id res chain seq x y z
N MET A 1 33.65 5.23 3.47
CA MET A 1 32.52 4.57 4.15
C MET A 1 32.01 3.50 3.22
N SER A 2 32.00 2.23 3.65
CA SER A 2 31.68 1.09 2.78
C SER A 2 30.25 1.25 2.24
N SER A 3 30.11 1.49 0.94
CA SER A 3 28.81 1.51 0.26
C SER A 3 28.33 0.06 0.14
N SER A 4 27.70 -0.45 1.19
CA SER A 4 27.02 -1.74 1.11
C SER A 4 25.90 -1.63 0.09
N THR A 5 25.92 -2.47 -0.93
CA THR A 5 24.87 -2.56 -1.94
C THR A 5 23.51 -2.74 -1.27
N PRO A 6 22.47 -1.97 -1.64
CA PRO A 6 21.12 -2.16 -1.12
C PRO A 6 20.70 -3.63 -1.25
N LYS A 7 20.13 -4.21 -0.19
CA LYS A 7 19.64 -5.59 -0.20
C LYS A 7 18.18 -5.62 0.21
N PRO A 8 17.30 -6.35 -0.48
CA PRO A 8 15.91 -6.41 -0.09
C PRO A 8 15.75 -7.29 1.16
N ILE A 9 14.68 -7.02 1.90
CA ILE A 9 14.12 -7.94 2.88
C ILE A 9 13.00 -8.74 2.22
N THR A 10 12.92 -10.03 2.53
CA THR A 10 11.73 -10.83 2.21
C THR A 10 10.67 -10.59 3.27
N LEU A 11 9.54 -10.00 2.88
CA LEU A 11 8.37 -9.79 3.71
C LEU A 11 7.44 -10.99 3.59
N GLU A 12 7.22 -11.68 4.71
CA GLU A 12 6.18 -12.67 4.90
C GLU A 12 4.86 -12.00 5.26
N GLY A 13 3.75 -12.42 4.63
CA GLY A 13 2.42 -11.90 4.92
C GLY A 13 1.32 -12.95 4.85
N SER A 14 0.22 -12.65 5.53
CA SER A 14 -0.94 -13.52 5.64
C SER A 14 -2.27 -12.75 5.71
N CYS A 15 -3.36 -13.44 5.40
CA CYS A 15 -4.70 -12.93 5.73
C CYS A 15 -5.03 -13.18 7.21
N HIS A 16 -6.03 -12.47 7.75
CA HIS A 16 -6.44 -12.63 9.16
C HIS A 16 -6.78 -14.08 9.54
N CYS A 17 -7.50 -14.81 8.68
CA CYS A 17 -7.85 -16.21 8.92
C CYS A 17 -6.73 -17.22 8.60
N GLN A 18 -5.53 -16.75 8.24
CA GLN A 18 -4.32 -17.55 7.98
C GLN A 18 -4.44 -18.54 6.79
N ARG A 19 -5.51 -18.48 6.01
CA ARG A 19 -5.73 -19.34 4.83
C ARG A 19 -4.87 -18.94 3.64
N VAL A 20 -4.60 -17.64 3.49
CA VAL A 20 -3.70 -17.10 2.47
C VAL A 20 -2.38 -16.73 3.13
N LYS A 21 -1.27 -17.19 2.54
CA LYS A 21 0.09 -16.84 2.94
C LYS A 21 0.90 -16.50 1.70
N TYR A 22 1.75 -15.48 1.77
CA TYR A 22 2.57 -15.04 0.67
C TYR A 22 3.90 -14.46 1.16
N SER A 23 4.85 -14.32 0.24
CA SER A 23 6.08 -13.56 0.48
C SER A 23 6.41 -12.65 -0.69
N VAL A 24 7.11 -11.55 -0.44
CA VAL A 24 7.61 -10.63 -1.46
C VAL A 24 8.88 -9.94 -0.99
N ASP A 25 9.83 -9.69 -1.89
CA ASP A 25 11.03 -8.92 -1.57
C ASP A 25 10.73 -7.41 -1.66
N SER A 26 11.25 -6.65 -0.71
CA SER A 26 11.09 -5.19 -0.63
C SER A 26 12.40 -4.53 -0.25
N TYR A 27 12.73 -3.45 -0.97
CA TYR A 27 13.79 -2.51 -0.59
C TYR A 27 13.25 -1.35 0.26
N THR A 28 11.94 -1.29 0.48
CA THR A 28 11.24 -0.16 1.08
C THR A 28 10.32 -0.58 2.22
N PRO A 29 10.81 -1.31 3.24
CA PRO A 29 9.95 -1.94 4.24
C PRO A 29 9.36 -0.96 5.27
N TYR A 30 9.68 0.35 5.24
CA TYR A 30 9.16 1.32 6.21
C TYR A 30 7.76 1.79 5.80
N PRO A 31 6.71 1.49 6.59
CA PRO A 31 5.34 1.88 6.29
C PRO A 31 5.09 3.34 6.71
N PHE A 32 5.59 4.31 5.94
CA PHE A 32 5.51 5.74 6.29
C PHE A 32 4.25 6.45 5.73
N MET A 33 3.69 5.96 4.62
CA MET A 33 2.65 6.67 3.87
C MET A 33 1.25 6.13 4.16
N ILE A 34 0.46 6.89 4.92
CA ILE A 34 -0.89 6.54 5.36
C ILE A 34 -1.91 7.20 4.43
N CYS A 35 -2.68 6.39 3.70
CA CYS A 35 -3.66 6.84 2.73
C CYS A 35 -5.09 6.86 3.29
N HIS A 36 -5.77 7.97 3.06
CA HIS A 36 -7.17 8.22 3.47
C HIS A 36 -8.14 8.23 2.29
N CYS A 37 -7.76 7.68 1.13
CA CYS A 37 -8.61 7.73 -0.06
C CYS A 37 -9.94 6.97 0.13
N LEU A 38 -10.95 7.28 -0.69
CA LEU A 38 -12.27 6.63 -0.63
C LEU A 38 -12.20 5.11 -0.77
N ALA A 39 -11.29 4.60 -1.61
CA ALA A 39 -11.13 3.16 -1.75
C ALA A 39 -10.64 2.55 -0.43
N ASP A 40 -9.59 3.10 0.17
CA ASP A 40 -9.00 2.54 1.39
C ASP A 40 -9.96 2.68 2.58
N THR A 41 -10.64 3.83 2.72
CA THR A 41 -11.62 4.06 3.79
C THR A 41 -12.87 3.17 3.69
N LYS A 42 -13.15 2.60 2.51
CA LYS A 42 -14.29 1.68 2.30
C LYS A 42 -13.89 0.22 2.24
N THR A 43 -12.63 -0.07 1.94
CA THR A 43 -12.18 -1.43 1.67
C THR A 43 -11.22 -1.96 2.73
N ALA A 44 -10.40 -1.11 3.33
CA ALA A 44 -9.30 -1.52 4.20
C ALA A 44 -9.40 -0.98 5.64
N GLY A 45 -10.46 -0.22 5.96
CA GLY A 45 -10.72 0.30 7.32
C GLY A 45 -10.83 1.82 7.33
N VAL A 46 -10.35 2.48 8.39
CA VAL A 46 -10.36 3.95 8.50
C VAL A 46 -9.28 4.65 7.66
N PHE A 47 -8.20 3.93 7.35
CA PHE A 47 -7.09 4.32 6.48
C PHE A 47 -6.28 3.06 6.14
N ASN A 48 -5.33 3.17 5.23
CA ASN A 48 -4.40 2.11 4.90
C ASN A 48 -2.95 2.62 4.83
N CYS A 49 -1.97 1.73 4.98
CA CYS A 49 -0.57 2.00 4.63
C CYS A 49 -0.06 0.87 3.74
N ASN A 50 0.50 1.22 2.58
CA ASN A 50 1.13 0.27 1.68
C ASN A 50 2.65 0.27 1.87
N ILE A 51 3.25 -0.88 1.61
CA ILE A 51 4.69 -1.06 1.38
C ILE A 51 4.90 -1.29 -0.11
N MET A 52 6.05 -0.96 -0.67
CA MET A 52 6.37 -1.31 -2.07
C MET A 52 7.24 -2.56 -2.11
N GLY A 53 6.91 -3.50 -2.98
CA GLY A 53 7.66 -4.73 -3.20
C GLY A 53 7.87 -5.02 -4.68
N GLU A 54 8.83 -5.90 -4.96
CA GLU A 54 9.18 -6.34 -6.31
C GLU A 54 8.16 -7.40 -6.78
N TYR A 55 7.24 -7.04 -7.68
CA TYR A 55 6.20 -7.96 -8.16
C TYR A 55 6.74 -9.31 -8.67
N PRO A 56 7.87 -9.40 -9.39
CA PRO A 56 8.44 -10.68 -9.83
C PRO A 56 8.81 -11.65 -8.70
N THR A 57 8.99 -11.13 -7.47
CA THR A 57 9.34 -11.93 -6.29
C THR A 57 8.14 -12.38 -5.47
N LEU A 58 6.94 -11.89 -5.79
CA LEU A 58 5.70 -12.25 -5.11
C LEU A 58 5.42 -13.75 -5.27
N LYS A 59 5.40 -14.47 -4.16
CA LYS A 59 5.12 -15.90 -4.11
C LYS A 59 3.92 -16.15 -3.21
N ILE A 60 2.84 -16.65 -3.79
CA ILE A 60 1.69 -17.15 -3.03
C ILE A 60 2.04 -18.54 -2.52
N LYS A 61 2.24 -18.67 -1.21
CA LYS A 61 2.65 -19.92 -0.56
C LYS A 61 1.46 -20.84 -0.26
N GLN A 62 0.29 -20.25 0.00
CA GLN A 62 -0.93 -20.98 0.37
C GLN A 62 -2.18 -20.17 0.01
N GLY A 63 -3.28 -20.86 -0.31
CA GLY A 63 -4.62 -20.28 -0.36
C GLY A 63 -4.92 -19.43 -1.59
N LYS A 64 -4.30 -19.73 -2.73
CA LYS A 64 -4.51 -18.99 -3.99
C LYS A 64 -5.99 -18.96 -4.41
N GLU A 65 -6.72 -20.02 -4.14
CA GLU A 65 -8.16 -20.18 -4.38
C GLU A 65 -9.03 -19.20 -3.57
N PHE A 66 -8.55 -18.72 -2.43
CA PHE A 66 -9.24 -17.75 -1.58
C PHE A 66 -8.91 -16.29 -1.96
N ILE A 67 -8.06 -16.06 -2.96
CA ILE A 67 -7.73 -14.70 -3.39
C ILE A 67 -8.72 -14.24 -4.45
N LYS A 68 -9.38 -13.11 -4.20
CA LYS A 68 -10.22 -12.41 -5.16
C LYS A 68 -9.65 -11.02 -5.45
N ILE A 69 -10.04 -10.48 -6.59
CA ILE A 69 -9.57 -9.17 -7.07
C ILE A 69 -10.74 -8.22 -7.13
N TYR A 70 -10.58 -7.05 -6.52
CA TYR A 70 -11.48 -5.92 -6.64
C TYR A 70 -10.84 -4.79 -7.43
N GLN A 71 -11.58 -4.22 -8.39
CA GLN A 71 -11.23 -3.04 -9.16
C GLN A 71 -12.36 -2.03 -9.07
N VAL A 72 -12.02 -0.75 -8.92
CA VAL A 72 -13.02 0.32 -8.89
C VAL A 72 -13.56 0.52 -10.29
N LYS A 73 -14.87 0.70 -10.41
CA LYS A 73 -15.49 1.16 -11.66
C LYS A 73 -15.28 2.68 -11.74
N LEU A 74 -14.59 3.13 -12.78
CA LEU A 74 -14.46 4.56 -13.04
C LEU A 74 -15.82 5.05 -13.57
N CYS A 75 -16.31 6.18 -13.07
CA CYS A 75 -17.46 6.87 -13.65
C CYS A 75 -16.93 8.17 -14.26
N ASP A 76 -17.28 8.43 -15.52
CA ASP A 76 -16.94 9.67 -16.22
C ASP A 76 -17.80 10.84 -15.66
N THR A 77 -17.50 11.34 -14.46
CA THR A 77 -18.27 12.45 -13.86
C THR A 77 -17.60 13.82 -14.00
N GLU A 78 -16.50 13.96 -14.74
CA GLU A 78 -15.88 15.27 -15.01
C GLU A 78 -16.38 15.94 -16.31
N SER A 79 -17.10 15.22 -17.18
CA SER A 79 -17.86 15.81 -18.27
C SER A 79 -19.34 15.76 -17.89
N GLY A 80 -19.96 16.92 -17.63
CA GLY A 80 -21.37 17.07 -17.27
C GLY A 80 -22.37 16.64 -18.37
N SER A 81 -22.25 15.42 -18.87
CA SER A 81 -23.16 14.76 -19.78
C SER A 81 -23.66 13.48 -19.12
N GLU A 82 -24.94 13.44 -18.76
CA GLU A 82 -25.63 12.32 -18.10
C GLU A 82 -25.74 11.04 -18.96
N GLU A 83 -25.02 10.95 -20.08
CA GLU A 83 -25.06 9.80 -20.99
C GLU A 83 -23.65 9.43 -21.45
N LYS A 84 -22.96 8.64 -20.63
CA LYS A 84 -22.07 7.52 -21.00
C LYS A 84 -21.41 6.98 -19.74
N SER A 85 -22.05 5.99 -19.14
CA SER A 85 -21.44 5.16 -18.09
C SER A 85 -20.25 4.41 -18.69
N SER A 86 -19.04 4.94 -18.56
CA SER A 86 -17.84 4.17 -18.84
C SER A 86 -17.80 3.02 -17.84
N THR A 87 -17.93 1.79 -18.33
CA THR A 87 -17.79 0.56 -17.53
C THR A 87 -16.33 0.18 -17.33
N LYS A 88 -15.40 1.14 -17.42
CA LYS A 88 -13.96 0.87 -17.38
C LYS A 88 -13.53 0.62 -15.94
N LEU A 89 -12.93 -0.56 -15.72
CA LEU A 89 -12.31 -0.88 -14.45
C LEU A 89 -10.99 -0.11 -14.30
N SER A 90 -10.70 0.33 -13.08
CA SER A 90 -9.41 0.91 -12.74
C SER A 90 -8.29 -0.11 -12.93
N ASN A 91 -7.12 0.32 -13.42
CA ASN A 91 -5.94 -0.55 -13.52
C ASN A 91 -5.42 -1.06 -12.16
N HIS A 92 -5.91 -0.48 -11.05
CA HIS A 92 -5.56 -0.85 -9.68
C HIS A 92 -6.37 -2.06 -9.21
N LYS A 93 -5.71 -3.22 -9.18
CA LYS A 93 -6.22 -4.51 -8.72
C LYS A 93 -5.90 -4.70 -7.24
N ARG A 94 -6.93 -4.73 -6.39
CA ARG A 94 -6.79 -5.01 -4.95
C ARG A 94 -7.08 -6.48 -4.69
N HIS A 95 -6.09 -7.20 -4.19
CA HIS A 95 -6.18 -8.62 -3.87
C HIS A 95 -6.56 -8.78 -2.41
N PHE A 96 -7.60 -9.58 -2.14
CA PHE A 96 -8.11 -9.79 -0.80
C PHE A 96 -8.53 -11.26 -0.59
N CYS A 97 -8.57 -11.69 0.66
CA CYS A 97 -9.04 -13.02 1.04
C CYS A 97 -10.58 -13.07 1.04
N SER A 98 -11.19 -13.97 0.27
CA SER A 98 -12.65 -14.15 0.21
C SER A 98 -13.27 -14.66 1.51
N GLU A 99 -12.48 -15.25 2.40
CA GLU A 99 -12.97 -15.89 3.63
C GLU A 99 -13.04 -14.93 4.82
N CYS A 100 -12.14 -13.95 4.88
CA CYS A 100 -12.04 -13.01 6.00
C CYS A 100 -11.98 -11.54 5.57
N ALA A 101 -12.08 -11.26 4.27
CA ALA A 101 -12.01 -9.93 3.69
C ALA A 101 -10.69 -9.17 3.93
N SER A 102 -9.63 -9.80 4.45
CA SER A 102 -8.33 -9.14 4.60
C SER A 102 -7.77 -8.73 3.24
N TYR A 103 -7.47 -7.44 3.09
CA TYR A 103 -6.73 -6.91 1.97
C TYR A 103 -5.26 -7.31 2.10
N LEU A 104 -4.67 -7.79 1.00
CA LEU A 104 -3.34 -8.38 0.99
C LEU A 104 -2.36 -7.48 0.25
N TRP A 105 -2.62 -7.18 -1.01
CA TRP A 105 -1.81 -6.27 -1.81
C TRP A 105 -2.61 -5.60 -2.91
N ALA A 106 -2.14 -4.44 -3.36
CA ALA A 106 -2.55 -3.84 -4.61
C ALA A 106 -1.50 -4.07 -5.71
N HIS A 107 -1.94 -4.10 -6.95
CA HIS A 107 -1.09 -4.14 -8.14
C HIS A 107 -1.72 -3.25 -9.22
N CYS A 108 -0.91 -2.50 -9.95
CA CYS A 108 -1.39 -1.64 -11.02
C CYS A 108 -0.72 -2.05 -12.33
N ASP A 109 -1.51 -2.28 -13.37
CA ASP A 109 -0.99 -2.70 -14.69
C ASP A 109 -0.08 -1.63 -15.32
N ASP A 110 -0.23 -0.35 -14.92
CA ASP A 110 0.64 0.75 -15.37
C ASP A 110 2.05 0.69 -14.73
N TYR A 111 2.21 -0.10 -13.66
CA TYR A 111 3.45 -0.29 -12.91
C TYR A 111 3.72 -1.79 -12.66
N PRO A 112 3.92 -2.58 -13.73
CA PRO A 112 3.91 -4.04 -13.65
C PRO A 112 5.04 -4.64 -12.81
N GLN A 113 6.12 -3.88 -12.59
CA GLN A 113 7.24 -4.28 -11.75
C GLN A 113 6.94 -4.17 -10.25
N TRP A 114 5.90 -3.42 -9.86
CA TRP A 114 5.60 -3.13 -8.47
C TRP A 114 4.37 -3.89 -7.94
N VAL A 115 4.46 -4.28 -6.68
CA VAL A 115 3.33 -4.71 -5.86
C VAL A 115 3.29 -3.87 -4.60
N TYR A 116 2.09 -3.64 -4.08
CA TYR A 116 1.88 -2.81 -2.91
C TYR A 116 1.19 -3.59 -1.79
N PRO A 117 1.92 -4.41 -1.01
CA PRO A 117 1.37 -5.09 0.16
C PRO A 117 0.76 -4.09 1.16
N PHE A 118 -0.40 -4.45 1.70
CA PHE A 118 -0.99 -3.74 2.82
C PHE A 118 -0.15 -4.06 4.06
N ALA A 119 0.36 -3.05 4.75
CA ALA A 119 1.20 -3.24 5.94
C ALA A 119 0.49 -4.09 7.02
N SER A 120 -0.85 -4.00 7.09
CA SER A 120 -1.70 -4.81 7.98
C SER A 120 -1.72 -6.30 7.66
N SER A 121 -1.25 -6.72 6.48
CA SER A 121 -1.16 -8.12 6.07
C SER A 121 0.26 -8.69 6.18
N ILE A 122 1.24 -7.90 6.63
CA ILE A 122 2.63 -8.34 6.76
C ILE A 122 2.84 -8.91 8.18
N ASP A 123 3.31 -10.15 8.24
CA ASP A 123 3.65 -10.85 9.48
C ASP A 123 5.09 -10.56 9.92
N THR A 124 5.97 -10.23 8.96
CA THR A 124 7.36 -9.84 9.24
C THR A 124 7.37 -8.55 10.07
N PRO A 125 8.10 -8.47 11.19
CA PRO A 125 8.17 -7.24 11.98
C PRO A 125 8.66 -6.06 11.12
N LEU A 126 7.79 -5.06 10.98
CA LEU A 126 8.07 -3.87 10.20
C LEU A 126 8.83 -2.84 11.03
N PRO A 127 9.82 -2.14 10.44
CA PRO A 127 10.50 -1.05 11.14
C PRO A 127 9.55 0.14 11.35
N ILE A 128 9.84 0.95 12.36
CA ILE A 128 9.07 2.17 12.67
C ILE A 128 9.71 3.34 11.92
N PRO A 129 8.98 4.00 10.99
CA PRO A 129 9.43 5.23 10.36
C PRO A 129 9.64 6.35 11.40
N ASP A 130 10.66 7.18 11.21
CA ASP A 130 10.86 8.37 12.04
C ASP A 130 9.91 9.53 11.63
N GLU A 131 9.25 9.40 10.48
CA GLU A 131 8.26 10.32 9.91
C GLU A 131 7.07 9.57 9.32
N TYR A 132 5.87 10.14 9.45
CA TYR A 132 4.66 9.67 8.77
C TYR A 132 4.09 10.73 7.83
N ILE A 133 3.62 10.29 6.67
CA ILE A 133 2.98 11.13 5.66
C ILE A 133 1.54 10.66 5.48
N HIS A 134 0.59 11.51 5.85
CA HIS A 134 -0.84 11.28 5.64
C HIS A 134 -1.28 11.90 4.31
N ILE A 135 -1.72 11.08 3.36
CA ILE A 135 -2.16 11.54 2.04
C ILE A 135 -3.67 11.36 1.85
N MET A 136 -4.22 12.06 0.84
CA MET A 136 -5.62 11.96 0.45
C MET A 136 -6.59 12.36 1.57
N THR A 137 -6.19 13.30 2.44
CA THR A 137 -6.95 13.66 3.64
C THR A 137 -8.25 14.40 3.36
N ASP A 138 -8.48 14.89 2.14
CA ASP A 138 -9.80 15.37 1.70
C ASP A 138 -10.89 14.30 1.78
N PHE A 139 -10.49 13.03 1.67
CA PHE A 139 -11.39 11.87 1.66
C PHE A 139 -11.44 11.13 2.99
N LYS A 140 -10.73 11.64 4.01
CA LYS A 140 -10.77 11.03 5.35
C LYS A 140 -12.21 11.01 5.87
N LEU A 141 -12.53 10.00 6.66
CA LEU A 141 -13.83 9.97 7.34
C LEU A 141 -13.94 11.17 8.29
N ASN A 142 -15.12 11.80 8.35
CA ASN A 142 -15.32 13.03 9.14
C ASN A 142 -14.95 12.86 10.63
N HIS A 143 -15.17 11.67 11.19
CA HIS A 143 -14.85 11.33 12.58
C HIS A 143 -13.42 10.86 12.82
N VAL A 144 -12.58 10.80 11.77
CA VAL A 144 -11.17 10.43 11.86
C VAL A 144 -10.32 11.71 11.84
N GLU A 145 -9.55 11.90 12.90
CA GLU A 145 -8.59 12.99 13.00
C GLU A 145 -7.23 12.56 12.43
N VAL A 146 -6.58 13.47 11.71
CA VAL A 146 -5.20 13.27 11.25
C VAL A 146 -4.27 13.85 12.32
N PRO A 147 -3.35 13.03 12.86
CA PRO A 147 -2.36 13.49 13.84
C PRO A 147 -1.56 14.70 13.35
N LYS A 148 -1.12 15.53 14.28
CA LYS A 148 -0.23 16.68 14.00
C LYS A 148 1.03 16.53 14.85
N GLY A 149 2.18 16.87 14.28
CA GLY A 149 3.46 16.81 15.00
C GLY A 149 4.64 17.17 14.12
N LYS A 150 5.82 17.29 14.72
CA LYS A 150 7.06 17.71 14.03
C LYS A 150 7.45 16.77 12.87
N ASN A 151 7.19 15.46 13.03
CA ASN A 151 7.51 14.43 12.03
C ASN A 151 6.25 13.83 11.41
N ILE A 152 5.18 14.62 11.32
CA ILE A 152 3.93 14.19 10.69
C ILE A 152 3.58 15.24 9.63
N GLN A 153 3.57 14.80 8.38
CA GLN A 153 3.11 15.61 7.26
C GLN A 153 1.71 15.17 6.84
N SER A 154 0.91 16.11 6.34
CA SER A 154 -0.45 15.84 5.89
C SER A 154 -0.75 16.60 4.60
N TYR A 155 -1.26 15.87 3.62
CA TYR A 155 -1.59 16.36 2.29
C TYR A 155 -3.05 16.06 1.95
N PRO A 156 -3.84 17.08 1.55
CA PRO A 156 -5.21 16.91 1.05
C PRO A 156 -5.31 15.88 -0.09
N ARG A 157 -4.29 15.85 -0.95
CA ARG A 157 -4.13 14.94 -2.10
C ARG A 157 -2.76 14.26 -2.05
N TYR A 158 -2.31 13.70 -3.18
CA TYR A 158 -0.91 13.29 -3.30
C TYR A 158 -0.01 14.53 -3.24
N PRO A 159 1.17 14.45 -2.59
CA PRO A 159 2.15 15.53 -2.62
C PRO A 159 2.68 15.74 -4.04
N ASP A 160 3.17 16.96 -4.32
CA ASP A 160 3.83 17.29 -5.58
C ASP A 160 5.20 16.60 -5.61
N GLY A 161 5.22 15.38 -6.16
CA GLY A 161 6.42 14.55 -6.29
C GLY A 161 6.64 13.59 -5.12
N GLY A 162 7.61 12.68 -5.30
CA GLY A 162 7.97 11.67 -4.32
C GLY A 162 7.21 10.36 -4.48
N SER A 163 7.94 9.30 -4.76
CA SER A 163 7.50 7.90 -4.69
C SER A 163 7.92 7.26 -3.37
N ILE A 164 7.34 6.09 -3.06
CA ILE A 164 7.78 5.27 -1.92
C ILE A 164 9.29 4.99 -2.02
N GLU A 165 9.79 4.75 -3.23
CA GLU A 165 11.22 4.54 -3.48
C GLU A 165 12.07 5.78 -3.18
N GLU A 166 11.71 6.93 -3.73
CA GLU A 166 12.46 8.17 -3.56
C GLU A 166 12.54 8.57 -2.09
N TRP A 167 11.42 8.51 -1.35
CA TRP A 167 11.42 8.78 0.09
C TRP A 167 12.41 7.86 0.83
N HIS A 168 12.43 6.56 0.54
CA HIS A 168 13.38 5.65 1.18
C HIS A 168 14.84 5.96 0.80
N LYS A 169 15.10 6.36 -0.45
CA LYS A 169 16.46 6.73 -0.89
C LYS A 169 16.94 8.01 -0.20
N GLU A 170 16.11 9.03 -0.13
CA GLU A 170 16.43 10.32 0.52
C GLU A 170 16.71 10.17 2.02
N HIS A 171 16.04 9.21 2.67
CA HIS A 171 16.24 8.92 4.09
C HIS A 171 17.36 7.90 4.36
N GLY A 172 18.03 7.38 3.33
CA GLY A 172 19.03 6.32 3.47
C GLY A 172 18.46 4.98 3.96
N LEU A 173 17.16 4.77 3.78
CA LEU A 173 16.37 3.62 4.21
C LEU A 173 16.11 2.60 3.07
N TYR A 174 16.59 2.86 1.86
CA TYR A 174 16.42 1.97 0.72
C TYR A 174 17.37 0.77 0.80
N GLY A 175 16.81 -0.44 0.92
CA GLY A 175 17.57 -1.69 1.10
C GLY A 175 18.33 -1.77 2.42
N THR A 176 17.94 -0.94 3.40
CA THR A 176 18.46 -0.94 4.77
C THR A 176 17.26 -0.98 5.71
N TYR A 177 17.32 -1.76 6.79
CA TYR A 177 16.21 -1.84 7.74
C TYR A 177 16.73 -2.13 9.14
N THR A 178 16.15 -1.47 10.14
CA THR A 178 16.47 -1.69 11.55
C THR A 178 15.18 -1.97 12.30
N ILE A 179 15.01 -3.19 12.79
CA ILE A 179 13.91 -3.52 13.70
C ILE A 179 14.33 -3.07 15.10
N LYS A 180 13.78 -1.94 15.56
CA LYS A 180 13.93 -1.50 16.96
C LYS A 180 13.19 -2.55 17.82
N LYS A 181 13.93 -3.25 18.68
CA LYS A 181 13.36 -4.20 19.66
C LYS A 181 12.62 -3.46 20.77
#